data_AF-A0A3B8JD83-F1
#
_entry.id   AF-A0A3B8JD83-F1
#
_cell.length_a   1.000
_cell.length_b   1.000
_cell.length_c   1.000
_cell.angle_alpha   90.00
_cell.angle_beta   90.00
_cell.angle_gamma   90.00
#
_symmetry.space_group_name_H-M   'P 1'
#
loop_
_entity.id
_entity.type
_entity.pdbx_description
1 polymer ?
#
loop_
_entity_poly.entity_id
_entity_poly.type
_entity_poly.pdbx_seq_one_letter_code
_entity_poly.pdbx_strand_id
1 'polypeptide(L)'
;MSHLDFAQKIRATDAAVSASMLKNVGYLYIQRLYYQLEIDKFFNNITKDRKITFNPDLVNRFMTYSRILAPDSKLGNFEKLNTFYEEPVFDYQHIMRTMDLMHEHYNEYIEYLFKASGKIHKRNTAVCYYDCTNFYCEAESQDPDYIDDVTGEVFTGLRQYGFSKDHKPNPLVEMGLFMDANGIPISMCIAPGNTNEQTTVIPLEKELIKMFGSGKNKFIYCADAGLSSYHIRNFNSMGGRAFVVTQSVKKLSDVLKQAVFNDCDYRLLSDDSLVSIETMKTFDKKDEKNRLLYQDKAYKVIEANTLLDVGLYEEKVLNNGKTKKVKSKATLKQHVIIT
;
A
#
# COMPACT_ATOMS: atom_id res chain seq x y z
N MET A 1 0.36 -40.33 12.35
CA MET A 1 1.18 -41.10 11.39
C MET A 1 0.29 -42.14 10.74
N SER A 2 -0.09 -41.93 9.48
CA SER A 2 -0.75 -42.97 8.69
C SER A 2 0.29 -44.03 8.31
N HIS A 3 0.08 -45.28 8.71
CA HIS A 3 0.90 -46.40 8.27
C HIS A 3 0.74 -46.57 6.76
N LEU A 4 1.81 -46.35 6.00
CA LEU A 4 1.89 -46.71 4.57
C LEU A 4 2.37 -48.16 4.48
N ASP A 5 1.48 -49.05 4.04
CA ASP A 5 1.80 -50.44 3.76
C ASP A 5 2.26 -50.58 2.29
N PHE A 6 3.57 -50.72 2.10
CA PHE A 6 4.18 -50.87 0.78
C PHE A 6 3.91 -52.22 0.11
N ALA A 7 3.28 -53.18 0.80
CA ALA A 7 2.87 -54.46 0.24
C ALA A 7 1.46 -54.40 -0.41
N GLN A 8 0.71 -53.32 -0.20
CA GLN A 8 -0.62 -53.19 -0.78
C GLN A 8 -0.54 -52.89 -2.29
N LYS A 9 -0.93 -53.86 -3.11
CA LYS A 9 -1.04 -53.67 -4.58
C LYS A 9 -2.02 -52.53 -4.88
N ILE A 10 -1.64 -51.66 -5.81
CA ILE A 10 -2.48 -50.56 -6.32
C ILE A 10 -3.83 -51.15 -6.74
N ARG A 11 -4.93 -50.63 -6.19
CA ARG A 11 -6.28 -51.04 -6.59
C ARG A 11 -6.46 -50.67 -8.07
N ALA A 12 -6.85 -51.63 -8.89
CA ALA A 12 -7.15 -51.37 -10.29
C ALA A 12 -8.31 -50.36 -10.37
N THR A 13 -8.11 -49.30 -11.16
CA THR A 13 -9.11 -48.27 -11.44
C THR A 13 -9.30 -48.21 -12.95
N ASP A 14 -10.54 -48.00 -13.42
CA ASP A 14 -10.87 -47.80 -14.84
C ASP A 14 -10.37 -46.44 -15.39
N ALA A 15 -9.61 -45.69 -14.59
CA ALA A 15 -9.00 -44.43 -15.00
C ALA A 15 -7.92 -44.68 -16.05
N ALA A 16 -7.99 -43.93 -17.16
CA ALA A 16 -7.02 -44.02 -18.27
C ALA A 16 -5.60 -43.60 -17.87
N VAL A 17 -5.42 -42.90 -16.73
CA VAL A 17 -4.12 -42.39 -16.26
C VAL A 17 -4.03 -42.54 -14.74
N SER A 18 -2.83 -42.87 -14.24
CA SER A 18 -2.52 -42.89 -12.81
C SER A 18 -2.54 -41.48 -12.22
N ALA A 19 -3.29 -41.26 -11.14
CA ALA A 19 -3.36 -39.99 -10.42
C ALA A 19 -2.97 -40.17 -8.95
N SER A 20 -2.32 -39.16 -8.37
CA SER A 20 -2.01 -39.15 -6.94
C SER A 20 -3.28 -39.07 -6.10
N MET A 21 -3.40 -39.92 -5.09
CA MET A 21 -4.48 -39.86 -4.09
C MET A 21 -4.16 -38.90 -2.93
N LEU A 22 -2.99 -38.24 -2.95
CA LEU A 22 -2.60 -37.33 -1.88
C LEU A 22 -3.48 -36.08 -1.88
N LYS A 23 -3.98 -35.72 -0.71
CA LYS A 23 -4.76 -34.50 -0.48
C LYS A 23 -3.92 -33.47 0.27
N ASN A 24 -3.98 -32.23 -0.18
CA ASN A 24 -3.38 -31.10 0.50
C ASN A 24 -4.22 -30.75 1.73
N VAL A 25 -3.61 -30.83 2.92
CA VAL A 25 -4.20 -30.42 4.21
C VAL A 25 -3.52 -29.19 4.80
N GLY A 26 -2.47 -28.67 4.16
CA GLY A 26 -1.75 -27.48 4.62
C GLY A 26 -2.62 -26.22 4.63
N TYR A 27 -3.65 -26.19 3.78
CA TYR A 27 -4.60 -25.07 3.71
C TYR A 27 -5.45 -24.91 4.99
N LEU A 28 -5.56 -25.92 5.85
CA LEU A 28 -6.39 -25.86 7.07
C LEU A 28 -5.94 -24.73 8.02
N TYR A 29 -4.64 -24.40 8.04
CA TYR A 29 -4.16 -23.25 8.81
C TYR A 29 -4.65 -21.92 8.23
N ILE A 30 -4.62 -21.79 6.90
CA ILE A 30 -5.13 -20.60 6.18
C ILE A 30 -6.64 -20.50 6.36
N GLN A 31 -7.35 -21.63 6.32
CA GLN A 31 -8.79 -21.70 6.53
C GLN A 31 -9.20 -21.17 7.90
N ARG A 32 -8.44 -21.50 8.95
CA ARG A 32 -8.68 -20.93 10.28
C ARG A 32 -8.61 -19.40 10.27
N LEU A 33 -7.61 -18.82 9.63
CA LEU A 33 -7.47 -17.37 9.50
C LEU A 33 -8.61 -16.77 8.67
N TYR A 34 -8.96 -17.42 7.55
CA TYR A 34 -10.06 -16.99 6.69
C TYR A 34 -11.39 -16.93 7.45
N TYR A 35 -11.71 -17.94 8.27
CA TYR A 35 -12.92 -17.93 9.09
C TYR A 35 -12.88 -16.88 10.21
N GLN A 36 -11.70 -16.61 10.79
CA GLN A 36 -11.57 -15.52 11.76
C GLN A 36 -11.80 -14.14 11.13
N LEU A 37 -11.56 -14.00 9.82
CA LEU A 37 -11.90 -12.80 9.07
C LEU A 37 -13.40 -12.69 8.76
N GLU A 38 -14.19 -13.75 8.97
CA GLU A 38 -15.65 -13.77 8.76
C GLU A 38 -16.09 -13.38 7.34
N ILE A 39 -15.26 -13.65 6.33
CA ILE A 39 -15.50 -13.24 4.93
C ILE A 39 -16.81 -13.83 4.36
N ASP A 40 -17.28 -14.95 4.91
CA ASP A 40 -18.59 -15.52 4.61
C ASP A 40 -19.73 -14.51 4.85
N LYS A 41 -19.64 -13.71 5.94
CA LYS A 41 -20.64 -12.68 6.25
C LYS A 41 -20.61 -11.54 5.24
N PHE A 42 -19.43 -11.19 4.73
CA PHE A 42 -19.31 -10.17 3.67
C PHE A 42 -20.06 -10.63 2.42
N PHE A 43 -19.76 -11.84 1.92
CA PHE A 43 -20.44 -12.36 0.73
C PHE A 43 -21.93 -12.54 0.95
N ASN A 44 -22.36 -13.07 2.10
CA ASN A 44 -23.78 -13.18 2.45
C ASN A 44 -24.50 -11.82 2.42
N ASN A 45 -23.83 -10.75 2.85
CA ASN A 45 -24.40 -9.41 2.84
C ASN A 45 -24.56 -8.86 1.42
N ILE A 46 -23.50 -8.87 0.60
CA ILE A 46 -23.53 -8.28 -0.75
C ILE A 46 -24.37 -9.09 -1.76
N THR A 47 -24.67 -10.36 -1.42
CA THR A 47 -25.47 -11.25 -2.28
C THR A 47 -26.91 -11.45 -1.81
N LYS A 48 -27.31 -10.89 -0.65
CA LYS A 48 -28.62 -11.13 -0.02
C LYS A 48 -29.82 -10.92 -0.95
N ASP A 49 -29.78 -9.87 -1.77
CA ASP A 49 -30.87 -9.48 -2.65
C ASP A 49 -30.64 -9.91 -4.10
N ARG A 50 -29.62 -10.76 -4.35
CA ARG A 50 -29.27 -11.26 -5.68
C ARG A 50 -29.73 -12.70 -5.86
N LYS A 51 -30.15 -13.03 -7.09
CA LYS A 51 -30.48 -14.42 -7.48
C LYS A 51 -29.21 -15.15 -7.93
N ILE A 52 -28.32 -15.44 -6.99
CA ILE A 52 -27.07 -16.15 -7.28
C ILE A 52 -27.27 -17.67 -7.08
N THR A 53 -26.78 -18.46 -8.03
CA THR A 53 -26.93 -19.93 -8.06
C THR A 53 -25.65 -20.69 -7.65
N PHE A 54 -24.63 -19.99 -7.17
CA PHE A 54 -23.35 -20.55 -6.73
C PHE A 54 -22.94 -19.90 -5.40
N ASN A 55 -21.88 -20.39 -4.75
CA ASN A 55 -21.38 -19.80 -3.50
C ASN A 55 -20.09 -18.99 -3.75
N PRO A 56 -20.13 -17.64 -3.77
CA PRO A 56 -18.95 -16.82 -4.00
C PRO A 56 -17.90 -16.92 -2.88
N ASP A 57 -18.32 -17.15 -1.63
CA ASP A 57 -17.38 -17.37 -0.52
C ASP A 57 -16.57 -18.66 -0.73
N LEU A 58 -17.24 -19.75 -1.16
CA LEU A 58 -16.56 -21.00 -1.49
C LEU A 58 -15.50 -20.78 -2.57
N VAL A 59 -15.85 -20.05 -3.63
CA VAL A 59 -14.92 -19.71 -4.71
C VAL A 59 -13.76 -18.87 -4.18
N ASN A 60 -14.02 -17.80 -3.42
CA ASN A 60 -13.00 -16.91 -2.89
C ASN A 60 -12.03 -17.63 -1.93
N ARG A 61 -12.55 -18.49 -1.05
CA ARG A 61 -11.76 -19.35 -0.15
C ARG A 61 -10.72 -20.14 -0.92
N PHE A 62 -11.15 -20.97 -1.85
CA PHE A 62 -10.24 -21.90 -2.52
C PHE A 62 -9.33 -21.20 -3.53
N MET A 63 -9.78 -20.11 -4.16
CA MET A 63 -8.88 -19.26 -4.96
C MET A 63 -7.79 -18.60 -4.10
N THR A 64 -8.14 -18.16 -2.89
CA THR A 64 -7.18 -17.59 -1.93
C THR A 64 -6.19 -18.65 -1.44
N TYR A 65 -6.67 -19.83 -1.07
CA TYR A 65 -5.82 -20.93 -0.59
C TYR A 65 -4.84 -21.38 -1.67
N SER A 66 -5.33 -21.61 -2.90
CA SER A 66 -4.47 -21.97 -4.02
C SER A 66 -3.42 -20.89 -4.29
N ARG A 67 -3.80 -19.60 -4.26
CA ARG A 67 -2.86 -18.51 -4.52
C ARG A 67 -1.75 -18.40 -3.48
N ILE A 68 -2.00 -18.77 -2.22
CA ILE A 68 -0.99 -18.76 -1.16
C ILE A 68 -0.10 -20.01 -1.22
N LEU A 69 -0.69 -21.18 -1.48
CA LEU A 69 0.03 -22.46 -1.38
C LEU A 69 0.81 -22.82 -2.65
N ALA A 70 0.22 -22.58 -3.82
CA ALA A 70 0.79 -22.93 -5.11
C ALA A 70 0.26 -21.95 -6.17
N PRO A 71 0.82 -20.73 -6.25
CA PRO A 71 0.32 -19.68 -7.14
C PRO A 71 0.29 -20.15 -8.60
N ASP A 72 -0.90 -20.16 -9.19
CA ASP A 72 -1.13 -20.48 -10.60
C ASP A 72 -2.20 -19.55 -11.19
N SER A 73 -2.44 -19.66 -12.50
CA SER A 73 -3.58 -19.10 -13.21
C SER A 73 -4.92 -19.55 -12.59
N LYS A 74 -6.00 -18.82 -12.88
CA LYS A 74 -7.34 -19.18 -12.39
C LYS A 74 -7.77 -20.57 -12.89
N LEU A 75 -7.43 -20.90 -14.14
CA LEU A 75 -7.69 -22.20 -14.73
C LEU A 75 -6.84 -23.30 -14.06
N GLY A 76 -5.54 -23.08 -13.89
CA GLY A 76 -4.68 -24.05 -13.20
C GLY A 76 -5.11 -24.29 -11.75
N ASN A 77 -5.55 -23.26 -11.03
CA ASN A 77 -6.12 -23.41 -9.69
C ASN A 77 -7.44 -24.20 -9.70
N PHE A 78 -8.28 -23.99 -10.71
CA PHE A 78 -9.54 -24.70 -10.91
C PHE A 78 -9.34 -26.20 -11.16
N GLU A 79 -8.41 -26.54 -12.06
CA GLU A 79 -8.08 -27.93 -12.40
C GLU A 79 -7.50 -28.71 -11.21
N LYS A 80 -6.92 -28.00 -10.22
CA LYS A 80 -6.32 -28.57 -9.01
C LYS A 80 -7.25 -28.59 -7.80
N LEU A 81 -8.54 -28.23 -7.93
CA LEU A 81 -9.47 -28.21 -6.78
C LEU A 81 -9.63 -29.59 -6.12
N ASN A 82 -9.53 -30.66 -6.91
CA ASN A 82 -9.56 -32.03 -6.41
C ASN A 82 -8.36 -32.39 -5.51
N THR A 83 -7.31 -31.55 -5.43
CA THR A 83 -6.19 -31.76 -4.51
C THR A 83 -6.52 -31.36 -3.08
N PHE A 84 -7.55 -30.54 -2.85
CA PHE A 84 -8.00 -30.19 -1.50
C PHE A 84 -8.77 -31.34 -0.87
N TYR A 85 -8.63 -31.49 0.46
CA TYR A 85 -9.39 -32.50 1.21
C TYR A 85 -10.92 -32.27 1.15
N GLU A 86 -11.37 -31.02 1.13
CA GLU A 86 -12.80 -30.65 1.05
C GLU A 86 -13.42 -30.87 -0.35
N GLU A 87 -12.61 -31.07 -1.39
CA GLU A 87 -13.06 -31.25 -2.79
C GLU A 87 -14.16 -30.26 -3.21
N PRO A 88 -13.89 -28.93 -3.19
CA PRO A 88 -14.91 -27.93 -3.49
C PRO A 88 -15.42 -28.08 -4.93
N VAL A 89 -16.74 -27.94 -5.09
CA VAL A 89 -17.42 -28.05 -6.38
C VAL A 89 -18.02 -26.71 -6.79
N PHE A 90 -17.52 -26.18 -7.90
CA PHE A 90 -18.07 -25.06 -8.66
C PHE A 90 -17.52 -25.14 -10.08
N ASP A 91 -18.04 -24.34 -11.00
CA ASP A 91 -17.55 -24.29 -12.37
C ASP A 91 -16.61 -23.09 -12.59
N TYR A 92 -15.81 -23.15 -13.65
CA TYR A 92 -14.83 -22.11 -13.98
C TYR A 92 -15.45 -20.71 -14.08
N GLN A 93 -16.64 -20.58 -14.68
CA GLN A 93 -17.33 -19.29 -14.80
C GLN A 93 -17.69 -18.66 -13.45
N HIS A 94 -17.84 -19.46 -12.38
CA HIS A 94 -18.11 -18.93 -11.05
C HIS A 94 -16.91 -18.17 -10.48
N ILE A 95 -15.68 -18.46 -10.93
CA ILE A 95 -14.48 -17.69 -10.59
C ILE A 95 -14.59 -16.27 -11.13
N MET A 96 -14.90 -16.14 -12.43
CA MET A 96 -15.04 -14.84 -13.08
C MET A 96 -16.18 -14.02 -12.46
N ARG A 97 -17.35 -14.64 -12.26
CA ARG A 97 -18.50 -13.99 -11.61
C ARG A 97 -18.21 -13.55 -10.17
N THR A 98 -17.39 -14.30 -9.43
CA THR A 98 -16.95 -13.88 -8.10
C THR A 98 -16.03 -12.67 -8.18
N MET A 99 -15.14 -12.61 -9.16
CA MET A 99 -14.27 -11.46 -9.39
C MET A 99 -15.07 -10.20 -9.76
N ASP A 100 -16.13 -10.33 -10.56
CA ASP A 100 -17.04 -9.21 -10.87
C ASP A 100 -17.71 -8.66 -9.60
N LEU A 101 -18.21 -9.54 -8.73
CA LEU A 101 -18.77 -9.16 -7.43
C LEU A 101 -17.74 -8.46 -6.54
N MET A 102 -16.49 -8.95 -6.52
CA MET A 102 -15.41 -8.33 -5.76
C MET A 102 -15.02 -6.96 -6.33
N HIS A 103 -15.06 -6.79 -7.64
CA HIS A 103 -14.77 -5.51 -8.29
C HIS A 103 -15.85 -4.47 -7.95
N GLU A 104 -17.12 -4.86 -8.06
CA GLU A 104 -18.27 -4.02 -7.71
C GLU A 104 -18.20 -3.52 -6.25
N HIS A 105 -17.73 -4.38 -5.33
CA HIS A 105 -17.62 -4.08 -3.90
C HIS A 105 -16.16 -3.92 -3.44
N TYR A 106 -15.25 -3.45 -4.32
CA TYR A 106 -13.81 -3.43 -4.06
C TYR A 106 -13.42 -2.71 -2.77
N ASN A 107 -13.87 -1.45 -2.60
CA ASN A 107 -13.56 -0.65 -1.42
C ASN A 107 -14.21 -1.24 -0.15
N GLU A 108 -15.43 -1.75 -0.27
CA GLU A 108 -16.16 -2.37 0.85
C GLU A 108 -15.45 -3.64 1.34
N TYR A 109 -14.92 -4.45 0.42
CA TYR A 109 -14.19 -5.67 0.75
C TYR A 109 -12.88 -5.36 1.50
N ILE A 110 -12.11 -4.37 1.02
CA ILE A 110 -10.88 -3.93 1.68
C ILE A 110 -11.19 -3.34 3.08
N GLU A 111 -12.23 -2.52 3.19
CA GLU A 111 -12.69 -1.98 4.47
C GLU A 111 -13.12 -3.10 5.44
N TYR A 112 -13.84 -4.10 4.92
CA TYR A 112 -14.25 -5.27 5.68
C TYR A 112 -13.05 -6.05 6.23
N LEU A 113 -12.07 -6.36 5.38
CA LEU A 113 -10.84 -7.06 5.76
C LEU A 113 -10.04 -6.30 6.81
N PHE A 114 -9.89 -4.97 6.66
CA PHE A 114 -9.22 -4.15 7.66
C PHE A 114 -9.90 -4.26 9.03
N LYS A 115 -11.23 -4.08 9.09
CA LYS A 115 -12.00 -4.17 10.34
C LYS A 115 -11.94 -5.58 10.94
N ALA A 116 -12.11 -6.61 10.11
CA ALA A 116 -12.06 -8.00 10.55
C ALA A 116 -10.67 -8.40 11.07
N SER A 117 -9.61 -7.96 10.40
CA SER A 117 -8.22 -8.22 10.83
C SER A 117 -7.92 -7.69 12.23
N GLY A 118 -8.57 -6.59 12.64
CA GLY A 118 -8.46 -6.03 13.99
C GLY A 118 -8.94 -6.96 15.11
N LYS A 119 -9.75 -7.98 14.79
CA LYS A 119 -10.18 -9.02 15.73
C LYS A 119 -9.11 -10.10 15.94
N ILE A 120 -8.22 -10.27 14.96
CA ILE A 120 -7.17 -11.29 14.94
C ILE A 120 -5.88 -10.73 15.53
N HIS A 121 -5.52 -9.53 15.10
CA HIS A 121 -4.29 -8.86 15.53
C HIS A 121 -4.54 -7.36 15.76
N LYS A 122 -3.93 -6.81 16.81
CA LYS A 122 -4.06 -5.39 17.12
C LYS A 122 -3.37 -4.55 16.02
N ARG A 123 -4.18 -3.82 15.23
CA ARG A 123 -3.69 -2.90 14.20
C ARG A 123 -2.95 -1.71 14.82
N ASN A 124 -1.82 -1.34 14.22
CA ASN A 124 -1.01 -0.20 14.65
C ASN A 124 -1.01 0.89 13.58
N THR A 125 -2.06 1.70 13.55
CA THR A 125 -2.27 2.74 12.54
C THR A 125 -1.65 4.10 12.92
N ALA A 126 -0.74 4.13 13.90
CA ALA A 126 -0.06 5.37 14.31
C ALA A 126 0.82 5.93 13.19
N VAL A 127 1.47 5.02 12.45
CA VAL A 127 2.22 5.31 11.23
C VAL A 127 1.62 4.48 10.10
N CYS A 128 1.35 5.13 8.97
CA CYS A 128 0.88 4.47 7.76
C CYS A 128 1.95 4.64 6.68
N TYR A 129 2.54 3.53 6.27
CA TYR A 129 3.52 3.48 5.19
C TYR A 129 2.79 3.41 3.86
N TYR A 130 3.17 4.28 2.92
CA TYR A 130 2.71 4.22 1.55
C TYR A 130 3.86 3.87 0.63
N ASP A 131 3.64 2.89 -0.23
CA ASP A 131 4.52 2.58 -1.35
C ASP A 131 3.69 2.34 -2.61
N CYS A 132 4.31 2.62 -3.75
CA CYS A 132 3.74 2.35 -5.05
C CYS A 132 4.60 1.35 -5.80
N THR A 133 3.98 0.38 -6.46
CA THR A 133 4.69 -0.61 -7.29
C THR A 133 4.03 -0.75 -8.65
N ASN A 134 4.77 -1.25 -9.63
CA ASN A 134 4.20 -1.61 -10.92
C ASN A 134 4.34 -3.11 -11.19
N PHE A 135 3.28 -3.68 -11.77
CA PHE A 135 3.24 -5.03 -12.29
C PHE A 135 3.39 -4.97 -13.81
N TYR A 136 4.41 -5.61 -14.36
CA TYR A 136 4.47 -5.83 -15.80
C TYR A 136 3.53 -6.96 -16.19
N CYS A 137 2.90 -6.83 -17.34
CA CYS A 137 2.07 -7.88 -17.92
C CYS A 137 2.78 -8.51 -19.12
N GLU A 138 2.64 -9.82 -19.32
CA GLU A 138 3.03 -10.48 -20.58
C GLU A 138 1.99 -10.17 -21.67
N ALA A 139 1.75 -8.88 -21.90
CA ALA A 139 0.92 -8.34 -22.96
C ALA A 139 1.83 -7.72 -24.02
N GLU A 140 1.48 -7.93 -25.29
CA GLU A 140 2.22 -7.37 -26.43
C GLU A 140 1.94 -5.87 -26.61
N SER A 141 0.71 -5.43 -26.32
CA SER A 141 0.26 -4.05 -26.46
C SER A 141 -0.47 -3.53 -25.23
N GLN A 142 -0.50 -2.21 -25.06
CA GLN A 142 -1.33 -1.55 -24.06
C GLN A 142 -2.83 -1.78 -24.33
N ASP A 143 -3.64 -1.68 -23.28
CA ASP A 143 -5.10 -1.71 -23.39
C ASP A 143 -5.59 -0.46 -24.12
N PRO A 144 -6.57 -0.60 -25.03
CA PRO A 144 -7.18 0.55 -25.69
C PRO A 144 -7.97 1.38 -24.68
N ASP A 145 -8.02 2.68 -24.92
CA ASP A 145 -8.96 3.56 -24.22
C ASP A 145 -10.39 3.24 -24.67
N TYR A 146 -11.31 3.23 -23.72
CA TYR A 146 -12.74 3.15 -23.98
C TYR A 146 -13.34 4.55 -23.91
N ILE A 147 -14.09 4.94 -24.94
CA ILE A 147 -14.83 6.19 -24.97
C ILE A 147 -16.30 5.83 -24.81
N ASP A 148 -16.94 6.39 -23.80
CA ASP A 148 -18.38 6.22 -23.61
C ASP A 148 -19.13 7.03 -24.68
N ASP A 149 -19.90 6.36 -25.52
CA ASP A 149 -20.58 6.96 -26.68
C ASP A 149 -21.63 8.02 -26.29
N VAL A 150 -22.08 8.05 -25.03
CA VAL A 150 -23.15 8.93 -24.54
C VAL A 150 -22.58 10.17 -23.87
N THR A 151 -21.60 9.98 -22.99
CA THR A 151 -21.00 11.02 -22.14
C THR A 151 -19.74 11.63 -22.76
N GLY A 152 -19.08 10.90 -23.67
CA GLY A 152 -17.77 11.26 -24.21
C GLY A 152 -16.62 11.11 -23.22
N GLU A 153 -16.86 10.48 -22.05
CA GLU A 153 -15.81 10.23 -21.07
C GLU A 153 -14.82 9.18 -21.59
N VAL A 154 -13.53 9.44 -21.35
CA VAL A 154 -12.44 8.54 -21.74
C VAL A 154 -12.00 7.74 -20.52
N PHE A 155 -12.14 6.43 -20.63
CA PHE A 155 -11.69 5.45 -19.65
C PHE A 155 -10.41 4.78 -20.16
N THR A 156 -9.29 5.16 -19.57
CA THR A 156 -7.99 4.56 -19.90
C THR A 156 -7.93 3.12 -19.41
N GLY A 157 -7.54 2.21 -20.30
CA GLY A 157 -7.35 0.80 -19.94
C GLY A 157 -6.24 0.62 -18.90
N LEU A 158 -6.26 -0.48 -18.13
CA LEU A 158 -5.32 -0.66 -17.01
C LEU A 158 -3.88 -0.87 -17.47
N ARG A 159 -3.66 -1.72 -18.48
CA ARG A 159 -2.31 -2.05 -18.95
C ARG A 159 -1.81 -0.94 -19.87
N GLN A 160 -0.95 -0.05 -19.38
CA GLN A 160 -0.42 1.08 -20.14
C GLN A 160 1.10 1.11 -20.15
N TYR A 161 1.72 1.62 -21.22
CA TYR A 161 3.15 1.86 -21.21
C TYR A 161 3.50 3.01 -20.27
N GLY A 162 4.45 2.77 -19.37
CA GLY A 162 4.84 3.73 -18.35
C GLY A 162 6.27 3.52 -17.89
N PHE A 163 6.67 4.26 -16.84
CA PHE A 163 8.00 4.12 -16.26
C PHE A 163 8.08 2.81 -15.45
N SER A 164 8.69 1.78 -16.03
CA SER A 164 8.90 0.50 -15.35
C SER A 164 10.02 0.61 -14.31
N LYS A 165 9.75 0.18 -13.08
CA LYS A 165 10.78 0.12 -12.01
C LYS A 165 11.81 -0.99 -12.29
N ASP A 166 11.43 -1.98 -13.09
CA ASP A 166 12.25 -3.10 -13.57
C ASP A 166 12.73 -2.90 -15.03
N HIS A 167 12.56 -1.69 -15.58
CA HIS A 167 12.95 -1.31 -16.95
C HIS A 167 12.42 -2.23 -18.08
N LYS A 168 11.29 -2.90 -17.85
CA LYS A 168 10.65 -3.74 -18.88
C LYS A 168 9.86 -2.89 -19.88
N PRO A 169 9.87 -3.26 -21.18
CA PRO A 169 9.15 -2.53 -22.22
C PRO A 169 7.63 -2.84 -22.21
N ASN A 170 7.20 -3.83 -21.43
CA ASN A 170 5.83 -4.29 -21.42
C ASN A 170 4.87 -3.28 -20.78
N PRO A 171 3.58 -3.31 -21.15
CA PRO A 171 2.54 -2.58 -20.45
C PRO A 171 2.52 -2.91 -18.96
N LEU A 172 2.28 -1.89 -18.15
CA LEU A 172 2.30 -1.95 -16.70
C LEU A 172 0.90 -1.73 -16.14
N VAL A 173 0.71 -2.17 -14.90
CA VAL A 173 -0.40 -1.78 -14.03
C VAL A 173 0.22 -1.27 -12.73
N GLU A 174 -0.27 -0.14 -12.24
CA GLU A 174 0.24 0.49 -11.01
C GLU A 174 -0.61 0.08 -9.80
N MET A 175 0.05 -0.14 -8.66
CA MET A 175 -0.60 -0.44 -7.39
C MET A 175 -0.03 0.41 -6.27
N GLY A 176 -0.91 1.19 -5.63
CA GLY A 176 -0.62 1.89 -4.38
C GLY A 176 -1.03 1.02 -3.19
N LEU A 177 -0.21 0.98 -2.15
CA LEU A 177 -0.45 0.18 -0.95
C LEU A 177 -0.18 0.98 0.32
N PHE A 178 -1.18 1.05 1.21
CA PHE A 178 -0.98 1.46 2.60
C PHE A 178 -0.78 0.25 3.50
N MET A 179 0.24 0.33 4.36
CA MET A 179 0.49 -0.63 5.44
C MET A 179 0.53 0.08 6.78
N ASP A 180 0.16 -0.65 7.83
CA ASP A 180 0.30 -0.15 9.20
C ASP A 180 1.74 -0.30 9.72
N ALA A 181 2.00 0.18 10.93
CA ALA A 181 3.34 0.15 11.50
C ALA A 181 3.88 -1.27 11.79
N ASN A 182 3.02 -2.29 11.72
CA ASN A 182 3.42 -3.70 11.83
C ASN A 182 3.66 -4.35 10.46
N GLY A 183 3.58 -3.58 9.37
CA GLY A 183 3.72 -4.08 8.00
C GLY A 183 2.49 -4.83 7.48
N ILE A 184 1.33 -4.69 8.12
CA ILE A 184 0.10 -5.35 7.64
C ILE A 184 -0.61 -4.40 6.67
N PRO A 185 -1.01 -4.86 5.47
CA PRO A 185 -1.83 -4.07 4.56
C PRO A 185 -3.09 -3.49 5.22
N ILE A 186 -3.44 -2.26 4.86
CA ILE A 186 -4.65 -1.58 5.30
C ILE A 186 -5.58 -1.36 4.11
N SER A 187 -5.07 -0.72 3.07
CA SER A 187 -5.84 -0.39 1.87
C SER A 187 -4.92 -0.33 0.66
N MET A 188 -5.50 -0.49 -0.53
CA MET A 188 -4.77 -0.46 -1.79
C MET A 188 -5.62 0.15 -2.91
N CYS A 189 -4.97 0.59 -3.98
CA CYS A 189 -5.62 0.96 -5.22
C CYS A 189 -4.87 0.37 -6.41
N ILE A 190 -5.58 0.19 -7.52
CA ILE A 190 -5.02 -0.18 -8.82
C ILE A 190 -5.28 0.97 -9.79
N ALA A 191 -4.27 1.33 -10.58
CA ALA A 191 -4.34 2.41 -11.56
C ALA A 191 -3.64 2.00 -12.88
N PRO A 192 -3.94 2.70 -13.99
CA PRO A 192 -3.23 2.51 -15.24
C PRO A 192 -1.70 2.63 -15.07
N GLY A 193 -0.92 1.81 -15.78
CA GLY A 193 0.55 1.76 -15.61
C GLY A 193 1.33 3.04 -15.95
N ASN A 194 0.68 4.01 -16.59
CA ASN A 194 1.22 5.34 -16.90
C ASN A 194 0.77 6.42 -15.90
N THR A 195 0.07 6.03 -14.83
CA THR A 195 -0.38 6.94 -13.78
C THR A 195 0.83 7.54 -13.05
N ASN A 196 0.66 8.74 -12.52
CA ASN A 196 1.67 9.32 -11.65
C ASN A 196 1.46 8.79 -10.22
N GLU A 197 2.49 8.16 -9.65
CA GLU A 197 2.47 7.60 -8.29
C GLU A 197 2.04 8.60 -7.22
N GLN A 198 2.28 9.90 -7.43
CA GLN A 198 1.85 10.94 -6.47
C GLN A 198 0.34 11.17 -6.47
N THR A 199 -0.33 10.89 -7.59
CA THR A 199 -1.78 11.14 -7.73
C THR A 199 -2.63 10.06 -7.10
N THR A 200 -2.07 8.87 -6.85
CA THR A 200 -2.76 7.73 -6.23
C THR A 200 -2.86 7.85 -4.70
N VAL A 201 -1.95 8.61 -4.07
CA VAL A 201 -1.87 8.79 -2.61
C VAL A 201 -3.12 9.41 -2.01
N ILE A 202 -3.50 10.62 -2.45
CA ILE A 202 -4.57 11.40 -1.81
C ILE A 202 -5.93 10.69 -1.90
N PRO A 203 -6.35 10.13 -3.05
CA PRO A 203 -7.58 9.34 -3.11
C PRO A 203 -7.58 8.18 -2.12
N LEU A 204 -6.50 7.40 -2.07
CA LEU A 204 -6.42 6.25 -1.18
C LEU A 204 -6.36 6.66 0.30
N GLU A 205 -5.71 7.78 0.61
CA GLU A 205 -5.65 8.34 1.97
C GLU A 205 -7.02 8.85 2.44
N LYS A 206 -7.88 9.34 1.53
CA LYS A 206 -9.28 9.67 1.86
C LYS A 206 -10.09 8.42 2.23
N GLU A 207 -9.93 7.34 1.48
CA GLU A 207 -10.55 6.04 1.84
C GLU A 207 -10.01 5.54 3.19
N LEU A 208 -8.71 5.66 3.44
CA LEU A 208 -8.09 5.31 4.71
C LEU A 208 -8.71 6.08 5.89
N ILE A 209 -8.89 7.39 5.74
CA ILE A 209 -9.52 8.26 6.76
C ILE A 209 -10.96 7.80 7.02
N LYS A 210 -11.72 7.47 5.97
CA LYS A 210 -13.08 6.94 6.08
C LYS A 210 -13.09 5.60 6.85
N MET A 211 -12.17 4.70 6.54
CA MET A 211 -12.03 3.39 7.18
C MET A 211 -11.67 3.50 8.68
N PHE A 212 -10.85 4.49 9.06
CA PHE A 212 -10.47 4.72 10.47
C PHE A 212 -11.59 5.35 11.30
N GLY A 213 -12.50 6.06 10.64
CA GLY A 213 -13.62 6.76 11.27
C GLY A 213 -13.20 8.04 12.00
N SER A 214 -14.17 8.90 12.31
CA SER A 214 -13.98 10.28 12.75
C SER A 214 -13.11 10.48 14.00
N GLY A 215 -12.91 9.44 14.81
CA GLY A 215 -12.13 9.49 16.05
C GLY A 215 -10.64 9.09 15.93
N LYS A 216 -10.19 8.57 14.78
CA LYS A 216 -8.82 8.03 14.59
C LYS A 216 -8.10 8.61 13.36
N ASN A 217 -8.37 9.88 13.05
CA ASN A 217 -7.80 10.55 11.89
C ASN A 217 -6.37 11.07 12.12
N LYS A 218 -5.72 10.74 13.23
CA LYS A 218 -4.35 11.20 13.54
C LYS A 218 -3.37 10.06 13.33
N PHE A 219 -2.75 10.04 12.16
CA PHE A 219 -1.65 9.15 11.83
C PHE A 219 -0.51 9.93 11.17
N ILE A 220 0.65 9.31 11.11
CA ILE A 220 1.82 9.81 10.40
C ILE A 220 1.87 9.14 9.03
N TYR A 221 1.74 9.91 7.96
CA TYR A 221 2.01 9.43 6.60
C TYR A 221 3.52 9.27 6.41
N CYS A 222 3.97 8.08 6.05
CA CYS A 222 5.38 7.81 5.81
C CYS A 222 5.58 7.28 4.39
N ALA A 223 6.42 7.95 3.60
CA ALA A 223 6.71 7.54 2.24
C ALA A 223 8.11 7.96 1.77
N ASP A 224 8.51 7.41 0.64
CA ASP A 224 9.79 7.71 0.02
C ASP A 224 9.84 9.11 -0.62
N ALA A 225 10.94 9.41 -1.32
CA ALA A 225 11.11 10.72 -1.97
C ALA A 225 10.22 10.90 -3.20
N GLY A 226 9.83 9.81 -3.87
CA GLY A 226 8.95 9.84 -5.04
C GLY A 226 7.53 10.29 -4.68
N LEU A 227 7.12 10.01 -3.44
CA LEU A 227 5.77 10.20 -2.90
C LEU A 227 5.66 11.36 -1.89
N SER A 228 6.57 12.33 -2.02
CA SER A 228 6.74 13.48 -1.11
C SER A 228 6.17 14.81 -1.64
N SER A 229 5.21 14.73 -2.57
CA SER A 229 4.68 15.91 -3.27
C SER A 229 4.17 16.97 -2.30
N TYR A 230 4.25 18.24 -2.72
CA TYR A 230 3.73 19.34 -1.92
C TYR A 230 2.24 19.17 -1.60
N HIS A 231 1.44 18.67 -2.56
CA HIS A 231 0.01 18.44 -2.35
C HIS A 231 -0.26 17.38 -1.27
N ILE A 232 0.54 16.30 -1.24
CA ILE A 232 0.42 15.25 -0.20
C ILE A 232 0.77 15.80 1.18
N ARG A 233 1.90 16.51 1.30
CA ARG A 233 2.32 17.15 2.56
C ARG A 233 1.29 18.15 3.06
N ASN A 234 0.76 18.96 2.15
CA ASN A 234 -0.28 19.93 2.46
C ASN A 234 -1.58 19.26 2.92
N PHE A 235 -2.04 18.24 2.19
CA PHE A 235 -3.24 17.48 2.54
C PHE A 235 -3.11 16.88 3.95
N ASN A 236 -1.95 16.33 4.28
CA ASN A 236 -1.64 15.82 5.60
C ASN A 236 -1.68 16.91 6.68
N SER A 237 -0.94 18.00 6.49
CA SER A 237 -0.86 19.09 7.46
C SER A 237 -2.22 19.77 7.70
N MET A 238 -2.96 20.10 6.64
CA MET A 238 -4.30 20.71 6.75
C MET A 238 -5.32 19.76 7.39
N GLY A 239 -5.15 18.45 7.21
CA GLY A 239 -5.97 17.43 7.86
C GLY A 239 -5.65 17.20 9.34
N GLY A 240 -4.73 17.96 9.93
CA GLY A 240 -4.29 17.78 11.32
C GLY A 240 -3.43 16.53 11.53
N ARG A 241 -2.83 16.01 10.46
CA ARG A 241 -1.99 14.81 10.43
C ARG A 241 -0.53 15.20 10.22
N ALA A 242 0.38 14.29 10.56
CA ALA A 242 1.80 14.49 10.38
C ALA A 242 2.31 13.66 9.20
N PHE A 243 3.49 14.00 8.70
CA PHE A 243 4.13 13.26 7.62
C PHE A 243 5.63 13.15 7.88
N VAL A 244 6.22 12.05 7.40
CA VAL A 244 7.66 11.82 7.33
C VAL A 244 7.94 11.36 5.91
N VAL A 245 8.68 12.17 5.15
CA VAL A 245 9.00 11.87 3.75
C VAL A 245 10.46 12.13 3.47
N THR A 246 11.05 11.32 2.60
CA THR A 246 12.45 11.51 2.22
C THR A 246 12.59 12.77 1.37
N GLN A 247 13.42 13.71 1.82
CA GLN A 247 13.72 14.94 1.08
C GLN A 247 15.10 14.86 0.44
N SER A 248 15.15 14.91 -0.89
CA SER A 248 16.44 14.98 -1.60
C SER A 248 17.12 16.32 -1.32
N VAL A 249 18.35 16.28 -0.81
CA VAL A 249 19.19 17.47 -0.55
C VAL A 249 19.40 18.29 -1.83
N LYS A 250 19.49 17.64 -2.99
CA LYS A 250 19.67 18.31 -4.30
C LYS A 250 18.52 19.27 -4.63
N LYS A 251 17.31 18.95 -4.15
CA LYS A 251 16.08 19.73 -4.40
C LYS A 251 15.84 20.85 -3.38
N LEU A 252 16.71 21.01 -2.37
CA LEU A 252 16.60 22.09 -1.39
C LEU A 252 17.07 23.43 -1.97
N SER A 253 16.66 24.54 -1.33
CA SER A 253 17.21 25.86 -1.62
C SER A 253 18.69 25.93 -1.22
N ASP A 254 19.44 26.86 -1.80
CA ASP A 254 20.88 26.96 -1.52
C ASP A 254 21.18 27.31 -0.05
N VAL A 255 20.30 28.10 0.57
CA VAL A 255 20.36 28.39 2.02
C VAL A 255 20.20 27.10 2.84
N LEU A 256 19.22 26.27 2.50
CA LEU A 256 19.00 25.00 3.19
C LEU A 256 20.13 24.01 2.91
N LYS A 257 20.69 23.98 1.69
CA LYS A 257 21.86 23.15 1.37
C LYS A 257 23.07 23.56 2.21
N GLN A 258 23.36 24.86 2.31
CA GLN A 258 24.44 25.36 3.16
C GLN A 258 24.23 24.96 4.63
N ALA A 259 22.99 25.07 5.12
CA ALA A 259 22.65 24.66 6.48
C ALA A 259 22.76 23.13 6.71
N VAL A 260 22.49 22.32 5.68
CA VAL A 260 22.69 20.86 5.72
C VAL A 260 24.16 20.48 5.79
N PHE A 261 25.01 21.15 5.01
CA PHE A 261 26.43 20.81 4.88
C PHE A 261 27.37 21.51 5.86
N ASN A 262 26.90 22.50 6.62
CA ASN A 262 27.70 23.09 7.69
C ASN A 262 27.78 22.14 8.91
N ASP A 263 28.83 22.27 9.72
CA ASP A 263 29.08 21.38 10.85
C ASP A 263 28.54 21.92 12.20
N CYS A 264 27.46 22.69 12.13
CA CYS A 264 26.87 23.33 13.31
C CYS A 264 25.53 22.68 13.67
N ASP A 265 25.12 22.82 14.93
CA ASP A 265 23.78 22.45 15.43
C ASP A 265 23.44 20.95 15.35
N TYR A 266 24.43 20.09 15.15
CA TYR A 266 24.23 18.65 15.29
C TYR A 266 24.13 18.28 16.77
N ARG A 267 23.30 17.28 17.04
CA ARG A 267 23.02 16.76 18.38
C ARG A 267 23.13 15.25 18.38
N LEU A 268 23.57 14.69 19.51
CA LEU A 268 23.52 13.25 19.71
C LEU A 268 22.08 12.78 19.92
N LEU A 269 21.72 11.66 19.28
CA LEU A 269 20.38 11.09 19.36
C LEU A 269 20.09 10.53 20.77
N SER A 270 21.12 10.17 21.52
CA SER A 270 20.97 9.62 22.88
C SER A 270 20.54 10.65 23.92
N ASP A 271 21.05 11.88 23.87
CA ASP A 271 20.90 12.86 24.95
C ASP A 271 20.70 14.33 24.49
N ASP A 272 20.56 14.57 23.19
CA ASP A 272 20.45 15.91 22.57
C ASP A 272 21.64 16.84 22.81
N SER A 273 22.78 16.35 23.31
CA SER A 273 23.98 17.15 23.50
C SER A 273 24.59 17.57 22.16
N LEU A 274 25.16 18.77 22.10
CA LEU A 274 25.77 19.31 20.89
C LEU A 274 27.03 18.51 20.51
N VAL A 275 27.13 18.17 19.24
CA VAL A 275 28.28 17.45 18.67
C VAL A 275 28.58 18.02 17.28
N SER A 276 29.82 17.86 16.80
CA SER A 276 30.16 18.11 15.41
C SER A 276 30.35 16.79 14.64
N ILE A 277 30.03 16.79 13.36
CA ILE A 277 30.31 15.71 12.42
C ILE A 277 31.81 15.48 12.29
N GLU A 278 32.65 16.51 12.37
CA GLU A 278 34.10 16.33 12.44
C GLU A 278 34.50 15.48 13.65
N THR A 279 33.94 15.76 14.84
CA THR A 279 34.16 14.94 16.04
C THR A 279 33.71 13.50 15.80
N MET A 280 32.48 13.29 15.28
CA MET A 280 31.95 11.94 14.99
C MET A 280 32.77 11.15 13.97
N LYS A 281 33.55 11.82 13.13
CA LYS A 281 34.45 11.17 12.15
C LYS A 281 35.83 10.85 12.72
N THR A 282 36.32 11.66 13.65
CA THR A 282 37.75 11.68 14.05
C THR A 282 38.02 11.07 15.42
N PHE A 283 37.01 10.89 16.29
CA PHE A 283 37.23 10.29 17.60
C PHE A 283 37.80 8.87 17.52
N ASP A 284 38.56 8.46 18.55
CA ASP A 284 39.13 7.12 18.58
C ASP A 284 38.06 6.06 18.86
N LYS A 285 37.68 5.33 17.80
CA LYS A 285 36.68 4.27 17.83
C LYS A 285 37.14 3.01 18.56
N LYS A 286 38.44 2.87 18.83
CA LYS A 286 39.03 1.72 19.53
C LYS A 286 39.11 1.93 21.05
N ASP A 287 38.98 3.16 21.53
CA ASP A 287 38.89 3.45 22.96
C ASP A 287 37.53 2.97 23.50
N GLU A 288 37.55 2.11 24.52
CA GLU A 288 36.34 1.61 25.17
C GLU A 288 35.48 2.73 25.76
N LYS A 289 36.08 3.86 26.15
CA LYS A 289 35.34 5.04 26.66
C LYS A 289 34.43 5.66 25.60
N ASN A 290 34.80 5.54 24.32
CA ASN A 290 34.03 6.10 23.20
C ASN A 290 32.97 5.13 22.65
N ARG A 291 32.79 3.96 23.27
CA ARG A 291 31.82 2.95 22.80
C ARG A 291 30.41 3.51 22.69
N LEU A 292 29.97 4.32 23.66
CA LEU A 292 28.64 4.94 23.63
C LEU A 292 28.51 5.89 22.43
N LEU A 293 29.49 6.78 22.24
CA LEU A 293 29.54 7.71 21.12
C LEU A 293 29.60 6.98 19.76
N TYR A 294 30.30 5.85 19.69
CA TYR A 294 30.38 5.01 18.48
C TYR A 294 29.06 4.34 18.10
N GLN A 295 28.23 4.00 19.10
CA GLN A 295 26.91 3.41 18.87
C GLN A 295 25.82 4.46 18.63
N ASP A 296 26.13 5.73 18.92
CA ASP A 296 25.20 6.83 18.78
C ASP A 296 25.12 7.37 17.34
N LYS A 297 24.15 8.24 17.09
CA LYS A 297 23.93 8.94 15.83
C LYS A 297 23.83 10.43 16.07
N ALA A 298 24.44 11.22 15.20
CA ALA A 298 24.25 12.66 15.21
C ALA A 298 23.07 13.02 14.31
N TYR A 299 22.22 13.95 14.74
CA TYR A 299 21.13 14.45 13.93
C TYR A 299 21.06 15.98 13.99
N LYS A 300 20.42 16.59 13.00
CA LYS A 300 20.21 18.04 12.93
C LYS A 300 18.82 18.35 12.41
N VAL A 301 18.18 19.36 12.97
CA VAL A 301 16.83 19.80 12.56
C VAL A 301 16.91 21.20 11.98
N ILE A 302 16.41 21.36 10.76
CA ILE A 302 16.38 22.64 10.04
C ILE A 302 14.94 23.00 9.71
N GLU A 303 14.52 24.22 10.07
CA GLU A 303 13.22 24.74 9.68
C GLU A 303 13.18 25.02 8.16
N ALA A 304 12.21 24.43 7.46
CA ALA A 304 12.11 24.46 6.01
C ALA A 304 10.70 24.88 5.54
N ASN A 305 10.10 25.82 6.26
CA ASN A 305 8.73 26.28 6.00
C ASN A 305 8.51 26.72 4.56
N THR A 306 7.36 26.35 4.00
CA THR A 306 6.98 26.74 2.63
C THR A 306 5.71 27.59 2.65
N LEU A 307 5.68 28.66 1.85
CA LEU A 307 4.49 29.49 1.70
C LEU A 307 3.43 28.77 0.85
N LEU A 308 2.20 28.80 1.35
CA LEU A 308 1.01 28.14 0.82
C LEU A 308 0.12 29.17 0.12
N ASP A 309 -0.24 28.95 -1.13
CA ASP A 309 -1.34 29.68 -1.77
C ASP A 309 -2.66 29.01 -1.35
N VAL A 310 -3.48 29.68 -0.54
CA VAL A 310 -4.74 29.11 -0.04
C VAL A 310 -5.91 29.33 -1.01
N GLY A 311 -5.67 29.94 -2.17
CA GLY A 311 -6.73 30.25 -3.14
C GLY A 311 -7.74 31.30 -2.67
N LEU A 312 -7.53 31.87 -1.48
CA LEU A 312 -8.26 32.99 -0.91
C LEU A 312 -7.55 34.29 -1.25
N TYR A 313 -8.31 35.38 -1.32
CA TYR A 313 -7.79 36.71 -1.58
C TYR A 313 -8.04 37.60 -0.35
N GLU A 314 -7.01 38.27 0.11
CA GLU A 314 -7.06 39.29 1.16
C GLU A 314 -6.91 40.68 0.54
N GLU A 315 -7.62 41.66 1.08
CA GLU A 315 -7.41 43.07 0.70
C GLU A 315 -6.27 43.66 1.52
N LYS A 316 -5.20 44.05 0.83
CA LYS A 316 -4.04 44.70 1.43
C LYS A 316 -4.04 46.18 1.07
N VAL A 317 -4.02 47.04 2.08
CA VAL A 317 -3.85 48.49 1.88
C VAL A 317 -2.36 48.76 1.63
N LEU A 318 -2.07 49.33 0.47
CA LEU A 318 -0.71 49.73 0.09
C LEU A 318 -0.33 51.05 0.78
N ASN A 319 0.97 51.34 0.88
CA ASN A 319 1.50 52.57 1.52
C ASN A 319 0.97 53.87 0.89
N ASN A 320 0.37 53.81 -0.29
CA ASN A 320 -0.27 54.94 -0.98
C ASN A 320 -1.79 55.02 -0.76
N GLY A 321 -2.34 54.24 0.20
CA GLY A 321 -3.76 54.22 0.54
C GLY A 321 -4.66 53.41 -0.39
N LYS A 322 -4.13 52.83 -1.48
CA LYS A 322 -4.91 51.99 -2.40
C LYS A 322 -5.03 50.55 -1.88
N THR A 323 -6.24 50.01 -1.88
CA THR A 323 -6.50 48.59 -1.59
C THR A 323 -6.23 47.73 -2.82
N LYS A 324 -5.50 46.62 -2.63
CA LYS A 324 -5.25 45.61 -3.66
C LYS A 324 -5.63 44.23 -3.13
N LYS A 325 -6.37 43.44 -3.92
CA LYS A 325 -6.57 42.02 -3.65
C LYS A 325 -5.26 41.27 -3.88
N VAL A 326 -4.73 40.67 -2.83
CA VAL A 326 -3.52 39.84 -2.84
C VAL A 326 -3.93 38.44 -2.43
N LYS A 327 -3.34 37.41 -3.03
CA LYS A 327 -3.56 36.04 -2.59
C LYS A 327 -3.12 35.90 -1.13
N SER A 328 -4.02 35.42 -0.28
CA SER A 328 -3.72 35.03 1.09
C SER A 328 -2.70 33.90 1.04
N LYS A 329 -1.73 33.94 1.96
CA LYS A 329 -0.69 32.92 2.07
C LYS A 329 -0.72 32.30 3.45
N ALA A 330 -0.90 30.98 3.53
CA ALA A 330 -0.61 30.23 4.73
C ALA A 330 0.86 29.77 4.74
N THR A 331 1.33 29.21 5.83
CA THR A 331 2.68 28.64 5.91
C THR A 331 2.58 27.17 6.28
N LEU A 332 3.07 26.29 5.39
CA LEU A 332 3.28 24.89 5.70
C LEU A 332 4.52 24.79 6.59
N LYS A 333 4.28 24.54 7.88
CA LYS A 333 5.35 24.31 8.85
C LYS A 333 5.96 22.94 8.64
N GLN A 334 7.27 22.88 8.43
CA GLN A 334 7.97 21.62 8.24
C GLN A 334 9.44 21.74 8.61
N HIS A 335 10.02 20.60 8.96
CA HIS A 335 11.41 20.48 9.33
C HIS A 335 12.10 19.47 8.41
N VAL A 336 13.36 19.74 8.09
CA VAL A 336 14.28 18.76 7.51
C VAL A 336 15.10 18.19 8.65
N ILE A 337 15.00 16.89 8.86
CA ILE A 337 15.82 16.15 9.82
C ILE A 337 16.94 15.49 9.03
N ILE A 338 18.18 15.80 9.41
CA ILE A 338 19.41 15.19 8.89
C ILE A 338 19.87 14.20 9.96
N THR A 339 20.30 13.02 9.56
CA THR A 339 20.75 11.93 10.44
C THR A 339 21.96 11.22 9.88
#